data_AF-A0AAU6QIJ4-F1
#
_entry.id   AF-A0AAU6QIJ4-F1
#
_cell.length_a   1.000
_cell.length_b   1.000
_cell.length_c   1.000
_cell.angle_alpha   90.00
_cell.angle_beta   90.00
_cell.angle_gamma   90.00
#
_symmetry.space_group_name_H-M   'P 1'
#
loop_
_entity.id
_entity.type
_entity.pdbx_description
1 polymer ?
#
loop_
_entity_poly.entity_id
_entity_poly.type
_entity_poly.pdbx_seq_one_letter_code
_entity_poly.pdbx_strand_id
1 'polypeptide(L)'
;MTTYSNEAVLEALRRAQYRQVPWARRPGVFQHLRALGLMDTVRQRTVAPAPGFHAPVDIAVLTERGRAEFARLEHAERMLTWAAQRMNDYVVATTDTRATATLEVRP
;
A
#
# COMPACT_ATOMS: atom_id res chain seq x y z
N MET A 1 14.97 9.39 9.70
CA MET A 1 14.09 8.65 8.77
C MET A 1 13.55 7.47 9.52
N THR A 2 12.23 7.35 9.69
CA THR A 2 11.63 6.15 10.27
C THR A 2 11.69 5.03 9.24
N THR A 3 12.52 4.04 9.47
CA THR A 3 12.57 2.84 8.63
C THR A 3 11.55 1.83 9.17
N TYR A 4 10.80 1.19 8.26
CA TYR A 4 9.83 0.15 8.60
C TYR A 4 10.33 -1.19 8.10
N SER A 5 9.97 -2.28 8.77
CA SER A 5 10.30 -3.62 8.29
C SER A 5 9.36 -4.07 7.15
N ASN A 6 9.80 -5.04 6.35
CA ASN A 6 8.97 -5.66 5.32
C ASN A 6 7.63 -6.18 5.86
N GLU A 7 7.65 -6.80 7.04
CA GLU A 7 6.43 -7.27 7.72
C GLU A 7 5.48 -6.13 8.08
N ALA A 8 6.01 -5.05 8.67
CA ALA A 8 5.18 -3.91 9.07
C ALA A 8 4.50 -3.25 7.88
N VAL A 9 5.19 -3.18 6.74
CA VAL A 9 4.64 -2.67 5.49
C VAL A 9 3.59 -3.61 4.90
N LEU A 10 3.85 -4.92 4.86
CA LEU A 10 2.88 -5.90 4.37
C LEU A 10 1.58 -5.86 5.18
N GLU A 11 1.66 -5.83 6.50
CA GLU A 11 0.50 -5.72 7.38
C GLU A 11 -0.26 -4.41 7.20
N ALA A 12 0.44 -3.30 6.98
CA ALA A 12 -0.19 -2.01 6.68
C ALA A 12 -0.94 -2.02 5.35
N LEU A 13 -0.35 -2.60 4.30
CA LEU A 13 -0.99 -2.75 2.99
C LEU A 13 -2.21 -3.66 3.06
N ARG A 14 -2.12 -4.78 3.80
CA ARG A 14 -3.23 -5.71 4.06
C ARG A 14 -4.42 -5.01 4.72
N ARG A 15 -4.17 -4.20 5.76
CA ARG A 15 -5.22 -3.41 6.44
C ARG A 15 -5.87 -2.35 5.53
N ALA A 16 -5.09 -1.74 4.64
CA ALA A 16 -5.60 -0.79 3.67
C ALA A 16 -6.43 -1.48 2.56
N GLN A 17 -6.06 -2.68 2.13
CA GLN A 17 -6.85 -3.49 1.19
C GLN A 17 -8.25 -3.76 1.71
N TYR A 18 -8.36 -4.15 2.99
CA TYR A 18 -9.66 -4.41 3.63
C TYR A 18 -10.41 -3.13 4.05
N ARG A 19 -9.86 -1.94 3.78
CA ARG A 19 -10.43 -0.63 4.17
C ARG A 19 -10.74 -0.56 5.67
N GLN A 20 -9.96 -1.25 6.50
CA GLN A 20 -10.22 -1.39 7.93
C GLN A 20 -9.72 -0.20 8.76
N VAL A 21 -9.02 0.77 8.15
CA VAL A 21 -8.32 1.82 8.88
C VAL A 21 -8.89 3.21 8.53
N PRO A 22 -9.66 3.81 9.46
CA PRO A 22 -9.91 5.25 9.48
C PRO A 22 -8.60 6.04 9.47
N TRP A 23 -8.42 6.94 8.51
CA TRP A 23 -7.19 7.74 8.36
C TRP A 23 -6.89 8.61 9.58
N ALA A 24 -7.92 9.02 10.33
CA ALA A 24 -7.78 9.75 11.59
C ALA A 24 -7.04 8.95 12.67
N ARG A 25 -7.07 7.62 12.61
CA ARG A 25 -6.36 6.69 13.52
C ARG A 25 -5.21 5.97 12.84
N ARG A 26 -4.68 6.53 11.75
CA ARG A 26 -3.65 5.87 10.95
C ARG A 26 -2.37 5.64 11.77
N PRO A 27 -1.76 4.45 11.68
CA PRO A 27 -0.40 4.24 12.15
C PRO A 27 0.61 5.03 11.30
N GLY A 28 1.77 5.40 11.85
CA GLY A 28 2.79 6.20 11.15
C GLY A 28 3.24 5.63 9.80
N VAL A 29 3.25 4.29 9.67
CA VAL A 29 3.59 3.58 8.42
C VAL A 29 2.67 3.97 7.26
N PHE A 30 1.40 4.33 7.51
CA PHE A 30 0.47 4.76 6.45
C PHE A 30 0.89 6.09 5.82
N GLN A 31 1.46 7.00 6.62
CA GLN A 31 1.99 8.26 6.09
C GLN A 31 3.21 8.01 5.21
N HIS A 32 4.07 7.07 5.58
CA HIS A 32 5.20 6.65 4.78
C HIS A 32 4.75 6.01 3.45
N LEU A 33 3.78 5.08 3.48
CA LEU A 33 3.24 4.47 2.27
C LEU A 33 2.55 5.47 1.34
N ARG A 34 1.86 6.46 1.89
CA ARG A 34 1.29 7.57 1.12
C ARG A 34 2.38 8.45 0.49
N ALA A 35 3.44 8.77 1.23
CA ALA A 35 4.58 9.53 0.68
C ALA A 35 5.28 8.79 -0.46
N LEU A 36 5.27 7.44 -0.43
CA LEU A 36 5.78 6.58 -1.51
C LEU A 36 4.81 6.39 -2.69
N GLY A 37 3.60 6.98 -2.64
CA GLY A 37 2.58 6.82 -3.67
C GLY A 37 1.94 5.42 -3.73
N LEU A 38 2.12 4.60 -2.69
CA LEU A 38 1.53 3.25 -2.59
C LEU A 38 0.09 3.29 -2.06
N MET A 39 -0.32 4.41 -1.47
CA MET A 39 -1.61 4.56 -0.81
C MET A 39 -2.16 5.97 -1.02
N ASP A 40 -3.48 6.08 -1.10
CA ASP A 40 -4.21 7.34 -1.11
C ASP A 40 -5.32 7.33 -0.05
N THR A 41 -5.95 8.48 0.15
CA THR A 41 -7.07 8.67 1.06
C THR A 41 -8.32 9.02 0.29
N VAL A 42 -9.38 8.22 0.47
CA VAL A 42 -10.69 8.50 -0.14
C VAL A 42 -11.70 8.78 0.95
N ARG A 43 -12.48 9.84 0.76
CA ARG A 43 -13.57 10.19 1.69
C ARG A 43 -14.73 9.24 1.49
N GLN A 44 -15.00 8.40 2.49
CA GLN A 44 -16.18 7.52 2.48
C GLN A 44 -17.42 8.37 2.82
N ARG A 45 -18.29 8.56 1.83
CA ARG A 45 -19.61 9.18 2.02
C ARG A 45 -20.56 8.13 2.56
N THR A 46 -21.11 8.37 3.75
CA THR A 46 -22.15 7.53 4.35
C THR A 46 -23.42 7.63 3.50
N VAL A 47 -23.87 6.49 2.97
CA VAL A 47 -25.13 6.39 2.21
C VAL A 47 -26.28 6.09 3.18
N ALA A 48 -27.14 7.10 3.39
CA ALA A 48 -28.47 7.09 4.00
C ALA A 48 -28.62 7.14 5.55
N PRO A 49 -29.73 7.74 6.05
CA PRO A 49 -29.88 8.24 7.41
C PRO A 49 -30.61 7.21 8.29
N ALA A 50 -29.96 6.11 8.65
CA ALA A 50 -30.46 5.23 9.70
C ALA A 50 -29.84 5.61 11.06
N PRO A 51 -30.51 5.34 12.21
CA PRO A 51 -29.98 5.68 13.52
C PRO A 51 -28.62 4.99 13.75
N GLY A 52 -27.56 5.80 13.77
CA GLY A 52 -26.17 5.32 13.69
C GLY A 52 -25.35 6.23 12.77
N PHE A 53 -25.41 7.53 12.98
CA PHE A 53 -24.69 8.52 12.17
C PHE A 53 -23.18 8.29 12.30
N HIS A 54 -22.57 7.69 11.28
CA HIS A 54 -21.11 7.66 11.14
C HIS A 54 -20.70 8.89 10.33
N ALA A 55 -20.00 9.83 10.98
CA ALA A 55 -19.44 11.00 10.32
C ALA A 55 -18.59 10.55 9.11
N PRO A 56 -18.57 11.29 7.98
CA PRO A 56 -17.74 10.93 6.83
C PRO A 56 -16.28 10.73 7.24
N VAL A 57 -15.73 9.54 7.03
CA VAL A 57 -14.36 9.18 7.41
C VAL A 57 -13.51 9.03 6.15
N ASP A 58 -12.30 9.57 6.19
CA ASP A 58 -11.30 9.27 5.17
C ASP A 58 -10.74 7.87 5.42
N ILE A 59 -10.76 7.02 4.41
CA ILE A 59 -10.21 5.67 4.46
C ILE A 59 -8.94 5.59 3.61
N ALA A 60 -7.98 4.82 4.09
CA ALA A 60 -6.82 4.43 3.31
C ALA A 60 -7.23 3.47 2.20
N VAL A 61 -6.79 3.75 0.96
CA VAL A 61 -6.97 2.86 -0.19
C VAL A 61 -5.64 2.64 -0.91
N LEU A 62 -5.44 1.44 -1.42
CA LEU A 62 -4.24 1.13 -2.21
C LEU A 62 -4.32 1.77 -3.60
N THR A 63 -3.22 2.38 -4.04
CA THR A 63 -3.04 2.76 -5.44
C THR A 63 -2.74 1.52 -6.28
N GLU A 64 -2.68 1.65 -7.61
CA GLU A 64 -2.24 0.53 -8.47
C GLU A 64 -0.82 0.08 -8.11
N ARG A 65 0.08 1.05 -7.88
CA ARG A 65 1.44 0.78 -7.40
C ARG A 65 1.44 0.07 -6.04
N GLY A 66 0.57 0.49 -5.13
CA GLY A 66 0.38 -0.17 -3.84
C GLY A 66 -0.12 -1.61 -3.94
N ARG A 67 -1.02 -1.90 -4.90
CA ARG A 67 -1.49 -3.26 -5.18
C ARG A 67 -0.38 -4.14 -5.73
N ALA A 68 0.40 -3.64 -6.68
CA ALA A 68 1.55 -4.37 -7.22
C ALA A 68 2.58 -4.68 -6.13
N GLU A 69 2.85 -3.70 -5.26
CA GLU A 69 3.79 -3.86 -4.16
C GLU A 69 3.27 -4.81 -3.08
N PHE A 70 1.97 -4.78 -2.78
CA PHE A 70 1.33 -5.74 -1.91
C PHE A 70 1.46 -7.16 -2.46
N ALA A 71 1.18 -7.38 -3.75
CA ALA A 71 1.33 -8.68 -4.39
C ALA A 71 2.79 -9.19 -4.34
N ARG A 72 3.76 -8.29 -4.52
CA ARG A 72 5.20 -8.61 -4.39
C ARG A 72 5.54 -9.10 -2.98
N LEU A 73 5.12 -8.37 -1.95
CA LEU A 73 5.39 -8.72 -0.56
C LEU A 73 4.61 -9.95 -0.10
N GLU A 74 3.37 -10.12 -0.57
CA GLU A 74 2.57 -11.33 -0.32
C GLU A 74 3.21 -12.56 -0.97
N HIS A 75 3.75 -12.42 -2.18
CA HIS A 75 4.53 -13.48 -2.79
C HIS A 75 5.80 -13.79 -1.99
N ALA A 76 6.53 -12.76 -1.53
CA ALA A 76 7.71 -12.93 -0.68
C ALA A 76 7.39 -13.62 0.65
N GLU A 77 6.24 -13.35 1.26
CA GLU A 77 5.76 -14.01 2.49
C GLU A 77 5.60 -15.53 2.32
N ARG A 78 5.25 -15.99 1.12
CA ARG A 78 5.10 -17.42 0.80
C ARG A 78 6.44 -18.13 0.52
N MET A 79 7.54 -17.39 0.40
CA MET A 79 8.86 -17.95 0.13
C MET A 79 9.56 -18.40 1.42
N LEU A 80 10.37 -19.46 1.34
CA LEU A 80 11.14 -19.98 2.48
C LEU A 80 12.12 -18.94 3.07
N THR A 81 12.52 -17.94 2.28
CA THR A 81 13.41 -16.86 2.70
C THR A 81 12.72 -15.80 3.57
N TRP A 82 11.39 -15.83 3.68
CA TRP A 82 10.61 -14.80 4.38
C TRP A 82 11.06 -14.62 5.84
N ALA A 83 11.30 -15.70 6.56
CA ALA A 83 11.70 -15.63 7.97
C ALA A 83 12.97 -14.79 8.19
N ALA A 84 13.91 -14.84 7.23
CA ALA A 84 15.12 -14.03 7.25
C ALA A 84 14.90 -12.60 6.73
N GLN A 85 13.91 -12.38 5.87
CA GLN A 85 13.67 -11.09 5.19
C GLN A 85 12.63 -10.20 5.89
N ARG A 86 11.75 -10.77 6.71
CA ARG A 86 10.60 -10.07 7.31
C ARG A 86 10.99 -8.87 8.19
N MET A 87 12.14 -8.97 8.86
CA MET A 87 12.69 -7.93 9.75
C MET A 87 13.65 -6.96 9.04
N ASN A 88 13.99 -7.23 7.78
CA ASN A 88 14.83 -6.32 7.02
C ASN A 88 14.10 -5.01 6.77
N ASP A 89 14.88 -3.95 6.69
CA ASP A 89 14.41 -2.63 6.29
C ASP A 89 13.69 -2.71 4.95
N TYR A 90 12.47 -2.17 4.94
CA TYR A 90 11.66 -2.12 3.75
C TYR A 90 12.30 -1.19 2.72
N VAL A 91 12.53 -1.73 1.53
CA VAL A 91 12.93 -0.97 0.36
C VAL A 91 11.82 -1.12 -0.67
N VAL A 92 11.26 0.02 -1.07
CA VAL A 92 10.29 0.04 -2.16
C VAL A 92 10.96 -0.51 -3.40
N ALA A 93 10.34 -1.52 -4.03
CA ALA A 93 10.77 -1.91 -5.35
C ALA A 93 10.47 -0.72 -6.27
N THR A 94 11.51 0.07 -6.57
CA THR A 94 11.44 0.97 -7.71
C THR A 94 11.27 0.06 -8.90
N THR A 95 10.05 -0.02 -9.43
CA THR A 95 9.84 -0.45 -10.80
C THR A 95 10.61 0.55 -11.65
N ASP A 96 11.89 0.28 -11.83
CA ASP A 96 12.70 0.97 -12.80
C ASP A 96 11.95 0.76 -14.11
N THR A 97 11.51 1.87 -14.69
CA THR A 97 10.73 1.86 -15.93
C THR A 97 11.71 1.52 -17.05
N ARG A 98 12.05 0.24 -17.16
CA ARG A 98 12.81 -0.33 -18.26
C ARG A 98 12.21 -1.67 -18.63
N ALA A 99 11.19 -1.61 -19.49
CA ALA A 99 11.09 -2.46 -20.69
C ALA A 99 9.76 -2.24 -21.41
N THR A 100 9.77 -1.36 -22.41
CA THR A 100 9.20 -1.56 -23.76
C THR A 100 9.63 -0.33 -24.57
N ALA A 101 10.91 -0.28 -24.94
CA ALA A 101 11.41 -0.78 -26.22
C ALA A 101 10.99 0.14 -27.37
N THR A 102 11.86 1.12 -27.62
CA THR A 102 12.20 1.66 -28.93
C THR A 102 12.36 0.53 -29.96
N LEU A 103 11.37 0.34 -30.82
CA LEU A 103 11.39 -0.41 -32.08
C LEU A 103 10.07 0.00 -32.78
N GLU A 104 9.98 0.58 -33.98
CA GLU A 104 10.85 0.50 -35.13
C GLU A 104 10.82 1.79 -35.96
N VAL A 105 11.92 1.95 -36.69
CA VAL A 105 12.21 2.92 -37.72
C VAL A 105 11.23 2.81 -38.91
N ARG A 106 10.94 3.97 -39.49
CA ARG A 106 10.16 4.22 -40.72
C ARG A 106 10.64 3.39 -41.93
N PRO A 107 9.78 3.23 -42.95
CA PRO A 107 9.95 4.05 -44.15
C PRO A 107 8.80 5.05 -44.38
#